data_AF-A0A9D5EV48-F1
#
_entry.id   AF-A0A9D5EV48-F1
#
_cell.length_a   1.000
_cell.length_b   1.000
_cell.length_c   1.000
_cell.angle_alpha   90.00
_cell.angle_beta   90.00
_cell.angle_gamma   90.00
#
_symmetry.space_group_name_H-M   'P 1'
#
loop_
_entity.id
_entity.type
_entity.pdbx_description
1 polymer ?
#
loop_
_entity_poly.entity_id
_entity_poly.type
_entity_poly.pdbx_seq_one_letter_code
_entity_poly.pdbx_strand_id
1 'polypeptide(L)'
;MAEPSENRTLYYQGKRYARRVKRRLGSTWDAKTAVTEIAKEDGEGVKEVRTAYDFACQVDAIARVVPRALGTILDGENPHLTPSIVAQLAKTSETRITTAVSQAIAGLHPLAPEPPVELSPDRSLWHYDLTRLHEAVTLLQRVEQVVARPGRALRIHELDDLALHATAVRVGTDALRLVLGPGTRGTRSTPVSSASGDRADVVKLAKKARGLIEAVTGDLLRAAHTRSLDAVRDELSRAVCAAVSVAKRVGSALPARVASVPPPGVRRTPGGPYDTGGTYVVVLQVDLPGVVRLGSLGTFWFPAGHLLYVGSAFMAGGVAGRTDRHLDGSGPRLWGVDYLRGFASRTELWWTHHDEKVECRWAMALAGTPQCCCTAPLAGASDCGRCPAHLFFTAERPSVESFARRLGRCGSGGYTIHCQLASQALGGANRVKLRPSRNGEVDRFNPFG
;
A
#
# COMPACT_ATOMS: atom_id res chain seq x y z
N MET A 1 -29.69 12.98 -6.59
CA MET A 1 -29.48 11.87 -5.62
C MET A 1 -27.99 11.59 -5.59
N ALA A 2 -27.35 11.55 -4.42
CA ALA A 2 -25.92 11.21 -4.33
C ALA A 2 -25.68 9.78 -4.84
N GLU A 3 -24.56 9.54 -5.53
CA GLU A 3 -24.18 8.19 -5.93
C GLU A 3 -23.98 7.31 -4.69
N PRO A 4 -24.45 6.05 -4.70
CA PRO A 4 -24.26 5.15 -3.57
C PRO A 4 -22.77 4.83 -3.39
N SER A 5 -22.30 4.83 -2.15
CA SER A 5 -20.91 4.48 -1.83
C SER A 5 -20.53 3.10 -2.38
N GLU A 6 -19.24 2.88 -2.63
CA GLU A 6 -18.74 1.58 -3.09
C GLU A 6 -18.99 0.47 -2.06
N ASN A 7 -18.85 0.76 -0.77
CA ASN A 7 -19.20 -0.18 0.30
C ASN A 7 -20.69 -0.54 0.25
N ARG A 8 -21.57 0.44 0.02
CA ARG A 8 -23.01 0.22 -0.11
C ARG A 8 -23.33 -0.67 -1.31
N THR A 9 -22.71 -0.39 -2.45
CA THR A 9 -22.86 -1.18 -3.68
C THR A 9 -22.38 -2.62 -3.47
N LEU A 10 -21.16 -2.78 -2.93
CA LEU A 10 -20.55 -4.08 -2.64
C LEU A 10 -21.37 -4.89 -1.63
N TYR A 11 -21.88 -4.24 -0.57
CA TYR A 11 -22.71 -4.89 0.44
C TYR A 11 -24.02 -5.41 -0.17
N TYR A 12 -24.77 -4.59 -0.90
CA TYR A 12 -26.05 -5.03 -1.45
C TYR A 12 -25.90 -6.08 -2.56
N GLN A 13 -24.84 -5.97 -3.37
CA GLN A 13 -24.47 -7.05 -4.31
C GLN A 13 -24.15 -8.34 -3.53
N GLY A 14 -23.38 -8.24 -2.45
CA GLY A 14 -23.09 -9.35 -1.55
C GLY A 14 -24.32 -9.96 -0.90
N LYS A 15 -25.29 -9.16 -0.45
CA LYS A 15 -26.57 -9.65 0.12
C LYS A 15 -27.40 -10.41 -0.91
N ARG A 16 -27.37 -10.01 -2.19
CA ARG A 16 -28.00 -10.77 -3.27
C ARG A 16 -27.36 -12.15 -3.41
N TYR A 17 -26.03 -12.23 -3.40
CA TYR A 17 -25.32 -13.51 -3.44
C TYR A 17 -25.57 -14.34 -2.18
N ALA A 18 -25.55 -13.74 -0.98
CA ALA A 18 -25.77 -14.44 0.28
C ALA A 18 -27.16 -15.12 0.35
N ARG A 19 -28.21 -14.48 -0.18
CA ARG A 19 -29.54 -15.11 -0.31
C ARG A 19 -29.53 -16.33 -1.23
N ARG A 20 -28.78 -16.26 -2.34
CA ARG A 20 -28.62 -17.39 -3.28
C ARG A 20 -27.81 -18.53 -2.68
N VAL A 21 -26.68 -18.21 -2.04
CA VAL A 21 -25.86 -19.17 -1.31
C VAL A 21 -26.72 -19.88 -0.27
N LYS A 22 -27.47 -19.14 0.57
CA LYS A 22 -28.35 -19.72 1.60
C LYS A 22 -29.37 -20.72 1.04
N ARG A 23 -29.92 -20.48 -0.15
CA ARG A 23 -30.85 -21.42 -0.83
C ARG A 23 -30.19 -22.71 -1.32
N ARG A 24 -28.86 -22.72 -1.42
CA ARG A 24 -28.07 -23.86 -1.90
C ARG A 24 -27.27 -24.55 -0.79
N LEU A 25 -27.21 -23.99 0.42
CA LEU A 25 -26.57 -24.64 1.55
C LEU A 25 -27.36 -25.90 1.95
N GLY A 26 -26.70 -27.06 1.99
CA GLY A 26 -27.29 -28.36 2.26
C GLY A 26 -26.25 -29.49 2.22
N SER A 27 -26.69 -30.76 2.20
CA SER A 27 -25.81 -31.95 2.24
C SER A 27 -24.85 -32.07 1.04
N THR A 28 -25.16 -31.40 -0.07
CA THR A 28 -24.42 -31.52 -1.33
C THR A 28 -23.47 -30.34 -1.59
N TRP A 29 -23.70 -29.16 -1.01
CA TRP A 29 -23.01 -27.92 -1.37
C TRP A 29 -22.57 -27.13 -0.14
N ASP A 30 -21.27 -26.86 -0.05
CA ASP A 30 -20.73 -25.87 0.88
C ASP A 30 -20.82 -24.45 0.30
N ALA A 31 -20.56 -23.44 1.14
CA ALA A 31 -20.63 -22.03 0.72
C ALA A 31 -19.68 -21.71 -0.44
N LYS A 32 -18.50 -22.35 -0.49
CA LYS A 32 -17.48 -22.13 -1.52
C LYS A 32 -17.95 -22.66 -2.89
N THR A 33 -18.55 -23.84 -2.89
CA THR A 33 -19.13 -24.49 -4.08
C THR A 33 -20.30 -23.67 -4.58
N ALA A 34 -21.19 -23.23 -3.69
CA ALA A 34 -22.31 -22.37 -4.05
C ALA A 34 -21.88 -21.05 -4.68
N VAL A 35 -20.85 -20.37 -4.13
CA VAL A 35 -20.30 -19.13 -4.71
C VAL A 35 -19.72 -19.37 -6.11
N THR A 36 -19.01 -20.48 -6.31
CA THR A 36 -18.39 -20.81 -7.59
C THR A 36 -19.43 -21.02 -8.69
N GLU A 37 -20.50 -21.75 -8.38
CA GLU A 37 -21.57 -22.00 -9.34
C GLU A 37 -22.42 -20.75 -9.61
N ILE A 38 -22.67 -19.93 -8.58
CA ILE A 38 -23.34 -18.63 -8.75
C ILE A 38 -22.53 -17.71 -9.68
N ALA A 39 -21.20 -17.70 -9.56
CA ALA A 39 -20.34 -16.91 -10.43
C ALA A 39 -20.42 -17.36 -11.90
N LYS A 40 -20.43 -18.69 -12.15
CA LYS A 40 -20.61 -19.24 -13.49
C LYS A 40 -21.95 -18.85 -14.11
N GLU A 41 -23.04 -18.94 -13.34
CA GLU A 41 -24.40 -18.58 -13.81
C GLU A 41 -24.52 -17.11 -14.19
N ASP A 42 -23.87 -16.23 -13.43
CA ASP A 42 -23.96 -14.79 -13.66
C ASP A 42 -22.94 -14.28 -14.69
N GLY A 43 -22.04 -15.15 -15.18
CA GLY A 43 -20.93 -14.74 -16.03
C GLY A 43 -19.90 -13.84 -15.33
N GLU A 44 -19.85 -13.90 -14.01
CA GLU A 44 -19.02 -13.04 -13.15
C GLU A 44 -17.76 -13.78 -12.68
N GLY A 45 -16.72 -13.05 -12.32
CA GLY A 45 -15.52 -13.66 -11.75
C GLY A 45 -15.80 -14.27 -10.37
N VAL A 46 -15.36 -15.53 -10.15
CA VAL A 46 -15.52 -16.23 -8.85
C VAL A 46 -15.00 -15.39 -7.67
N LYS A 47 -13.89 -14.66 -7.86
CA LYS A 47 -13.34 -13.78 -6.82
C LYS A 47 -14.23 -12.57 -6.55
N GLU A 48 -14.88 -12.00 -7.56
CA GLU A 48 -15.74 -10.82 -7.42
C GLU A 48 -17.01 -11.19 -6.65
N VAL A 49 -17.66 -12.29 -7.02
CA VAL A 49 -18.80 -12.84 -6.28
C VAL A 49 -18.41 -13.17 -4.85
N ARG A 50 -17.26 -13.82 -4.65
CA ARG A 50 -16.74 -14.15 -3.33
C ARG A 50 -16.47 -12.92 -2.48
N THR A 51 -15.80 -11.91 -3.02
CA THR A 51 -15.48 -10.66 -2.30
C THR A 51 -16.76 -9.95 -1.86
N ALA A 52 -17.76 -9.83 -2.74
CA ALA A 52 -19.04 -9.22 -2.38
C ALA A 52 -19.78 -10.04 -1.30
N TYR A 53 -19.87 -11.37 -1.48
CA TYR A 53 -20.48 -12.29 -0.52
C TYR A 53 -19.81 -12.21 0.86
N ASP A 54 -18.48 -12.37 0.91
CA ASP A 54 -17.70 -12.36 2.15
C ASP A 54 -17.84 -11.01 2.85
N PHE A 55 -17.75 -9.90 2.11
CA PHE A 55 -17.93 -8.56 2.67
C PHE A 55 -19.31 -8.38 3.31
N ALA A 56 -20.40 -8.79 2.65
CA ALA A 56 -21.74 -8.70 3.22
C ALA A 56 -21.89 -9.53 4.52
N CYS A 57 -21.35 -10.75 4.53
CA CYS A 57 -21.35 -11.60 5.73
C CYS A 57 -20.55 -10.99 6.88
N GLN A 58 -19.40 -10.36 6.59
CA GLN A 58 -18.56 -9.70 7.58
C GLN A 58 -19.23 -8.46 8.16
N VAL A 59 -19.85 -7.63 7.32
CA VAL A 59 -20.62 -6.46 7.77
C VAL A 59 -21.79 -6.90 8.66
N ASP A 60 -22.53 -7.94 8.28
CA ASP A 60 -23.62 -8.49 9.11
C ASP A 60 -23.09 -9.07 10.45
N ALA A 61 -21.88 -9.64 10.48
CA ALA A 61 -21.25 -10.11 11.71
C ALA A 61 -20.88 -8.95 12.64
N ILE A 62 -20.26 -7.89 12.12
CA ILE A 62 -19.90 -6.70 12.90
C ILE A 62 -21.17 -5.99 13.40
N ALA A 63 -22.19 -5.84 12.56
CA ALA A 63 -23.45 -5.19 12.92
C ALA A 63 -24.24 -5.94 14.01
N ARG A 64 -24.01 -7.24 14.19
CA ARG A 64 -24.59 -8.00 15.32
C ARG A 64 -23.97 -7.62 16.66
N VAL A 65 -22.68 -7.28 16.67
CA VAL A 65 -21.97 -6.82 17.88
C VAL A 65 -22.26 -5.33 18.12
N VAL A 66 -22.17 -4.51 17.07
CA VAL A 66 -22.40 -3.06 17.13
C VAL A 66 -23.40 -2.64 16.06
N PRO A 67 -24.71 -2.55 16.37
CA PRO A 67 -25.75 -2.26 15.37
C PRO A 67 -25.53 -0.96 14.58
N ARG A 68 -24.95 0.07 15.21
CA ARG A 68 -24.63 1.35 14.56
C ARG A 68 -23.48 1.27 13.55
N ALA A 69 -22.71 0.17 13.53
CA ALA A 69 -21.62 -0.03 12.58
C ALA A 69 -22.12 -0.11 11.14
N LEU A 70 -23.35 -0.63 10.92
CA LEU A 70 -23.89 -0.84 9.58
C LEU A 70 -23.93 0.46 8.77
N GLY A 71 -24.54 1.52 9.31
CA GLY A 71 -24.57 2.84 8.66
C GLY A 71 -23.15 3.33 8.39
N THR A 72 -22.31 3.39 9.42
CA THR A 72 -20.93 3.87 9.33
C THR A 72 -20.10 3.15 8.26
N ILE A 73 -20.22 1.83 8.12
CA ILE A 73 -19.52 1.05 7.10
C ILE A 73 -20.11 1.31 5.70
N LEU A 74 -21.44 1.35 5.58
CA LEU A 74 -22.14 1.48 4.30
C LEU A 74 -22.15 2.90 3.76
N ASP A 75 -22.08 3.92 4.59
CA ASP A 75 -22.02 5.31 4.14
C ASP A 75 -20.70 5.55 3.40
N GLY A 76 -19.66 4.79 3.76
CA GLY A 76 -18.37 4.86 3.09
C GLY A 76 -17.69 6.21 3.30
N GLU A 77 -18.19 7.04 4.22
CA GLU A 77 -17.59 8.33 4.57
C GLU A 77 -16.33 8.15 5.41
N ASN A 78 -16.31 7.16 6.31
CA ASN A 78 -15.10 6.82 7.05
C ASN A 78 -14.11 6.12 6.11
N PRO A 79 -12.93 6.72 5.83
CA PRO A 79 -11.97 6.09 4.97
C PRO A 79 -11.56 4.73 5.53
N HIS A 80 -11.18 4.65 6.80
CA HIS A 80 -10.55 3.47 7.38
C HIS A 80 -11.41 2.19 7.48
N LEU A 81 -12.73 2.24 7.27
CA LEU A 81 -13.61 1.04 7.27
C LEU A 81 -13.64 0.35 5.90
N THR A 82 -12.47 -0.13 5.49
CA THR A 82 -12.27 -0.86 4.21
C THR A 82 -12.90 -2.25 4.24
N PRO A 83 -13.22 -2.86 3.07
CA PRO A 83 -13.52 -4.28 3.01
C PRO A 83 -12.44 -5.17 3.65
N SER A 84 -11.17 -4.80 3.55
CA SER A 84 -10.07 -5.53 4.19
C SER A 84 -10.03 -5.36 5.71
N ILE A 85 -10.33 -4.17 6.22
CA ILE A 85 -10.36 -3.85 7.65
C ILE A 85 -11.61 -4.48 8.25
N VAL A 86 -12.76 -4.39 7.59
CA VAL A 86 -13.99 -5.12 7.94
C VAL A 86 -13.72 -6.63 7.99
N ALA A 87 -12.98 -7.19 7.03
CA ALA A 87 -12.58 -8.59 7.06
C ALA A 87 -11.66 -8.96 8.24
N GLN A 88 -10.78 -8.04 8.66
CA GLN A 88 -9.91 -8.22 9.83
C GLN A 88 -10.70 -8.10 11.14
N LEU A 89 -11.58 -7.10 11.25
CA LEU A 89 -12.46 -6.88 12.40
C LEU A 89 -13.45 -8.04 12.57
N ALA A 90 -14.01 -8.58 11.49
CA ALA A 90 -14.91 -9.72 11.57
C ALA A 90 -14.24 -11.01 12.09
N LYS A 91 -12.89 -11.04 12.18
CA LYS A 91 -12.11 -12.19 12.68
C LYS A 91 -11.54 -11.96 14.09
N THR A 92 -11.84 -10.84 14.74
CA THR A 92 -11.32 -10.52 16.08
C THR A 92 -12.41 -10.66 17.16
N SER A 93 -12.06 -10.37 18.42
CA SER A 93 -12.98 -10.46 19.55
C SER A 93 -14.05 -9.37 19.51
N GLU A 94 -15.22 -9.63 20.10
CA GLU A 94 -16.32 -8.66 20.19
C GLU A 94 -15.90 -7.34 20.87
N THR A 95 -15.05 -7.42 21.90
CA THR A 95 -14.45 -6.25 22.54
C THR A 95 -13.66 -5.42 21.55
N ARG A 96 -12.81 -6.05 20.73
CA ARG A 96 -12.00 -5.33 19.74
C ARG A 96 -12.86 -4.77 18.61
N ILE A 97 -13.91 -5.48 18.18
CA ILE A 97 -14.90 -4.94 17.22
C ILE A 97 -15.54 -3.67 17.79
N THR A 98 -15.95 -3.69 19.05
CA THR A 98 -16.61 -2.56 19.72
C THR A 98 -15.70 -1.34 19.80
N THR A 99 -14.46 -1.52 20.26
CA THR A 99 -13.45 -0.44 20.28
C THR A 99 -13.17 0.08 18.87
N ALA A 100 -12.92 -0.80 17.90
CA ALA A 100 -12.58 -0.40 16.53
C ALA A 100 -13.68 0.40 15.83
N VAL A 101 -14.94 0.00 16.00
CA VAL A 101 -16.08 0.72 15.44
C VAL A 101 -16.26 2.07 16.16
N SER A 102 -16.09 2.12 17.48
CA SER A 102 -16.18 3.36 18.25
C SER A 102 -15.09 4.35 17.82
N GLN A 103 -13.87 3.87 17.62
CA GLN A 103 -12.75 4.63 17.05
C GLN A 103 -13.09 5.16 15.65
N ALA A 104 -13.61 4.30 14.77
CA ALA A 104 -14.01 4.71 13.43
C ALA A 104 -15.09 5.82 13.47
N ILE A 105 -16.13 5.68 14.30
CA ILE A 105 -17.17 6.70 14.44
C ILE A 105 -16.59 8.04 14.90
N ALA A 106 -15.55 8.00 15.75
CA ALA A 106 -14.82 9.18 16.21
C ALA A 106 -13.79 9.72 15.18
N GLY A 107 -13.73 9.16 13.98
CA GLY A 107 -12.78 9.57 12.92
C GLY A 107 -11.37 9.00 13.09
N LEU A 108 -11.16 8.08 14.04
CA LEU A 108 -9.87 7.44 14.32
C LEU A 108 -9.69 6.16 13.48
N HIS A 109 -8.44 5.72 13.33
CA HIS A 109 -8.14 4.46 12.64
C HIS A 109 -8.67 3.26 13.46
N PRO A 110 -9.49 2.34 12.91
CA PRO A 110 -10.15 1.24 13.63
C PRO A 110 -9.18 0.21 14.23
N LEU A 111 -7.95 0.16 13.71
CA LEU A 111 -6.90 -0.71 14.25
C LEU A 111 -5.91 0.02 15.17
N ALA A 112 -6.11 1.31 15.43
CA ALA A 112 -5.26 2.01 16.38
C ALA A 112 -5.44 1.45 17.81
N PRO A 113 -4.41 1.53 18.66
CA PRO A 113 -4.64 1.50 20.10
C PRO A 113 -5.56 2.66 20.51
N GLU A 114 -6.23 2.54 21.67
CA GLU A 114 -6.99 3.67 22.21
C GLU A 114 -6.04 4.82 22.54
N PRO A 115 -6.29 6.04 22.04
CA PRO A 115 -5.46 7.19 22.37
C PRO A 115 -5.52 7.45 23.88
N PRO A 116 -4.39 7.79 24.53
CA PRO A 116 -4.39 8.25 25.91
C PRO A 116 -5.41 9.37 26.13
N VAL A 117 -6.08 9.35 27.28
CA VAL A 117 -7.20 10.25 27.61
C VAL A 117 -6.76 11.73 27.62
N GLU A 118 -5.46 11.97 27.76
CA GLU A 118 -4.83 13.29 27.81
C GLU A 118 -4.64 13.93 26.42
N LEU A 119 -4.88 13.20 25.32
CA LEU A 119 -4.74 13.73 23.95
C LEU A 119 -6.00 14.50 23.51
N SER A 120 -5.82 15.70 22.96
CA SER A 120 -6.93 16.48 22.37
C SER A 120 -7.52 15.78 21.13
N PRO A 121 -8.77 16.11 20.72
CA PRO A 121 -9.45 15.45 19.60
C PRO A 121 -8.67 15.51 18.26
N ASP A 122 -8.11 16.67 17.97
CA ASP A 122 -7.22 16.96 16.85
C ASP A 122 -5.91 16.14 16.90
N ARG A 123 -5.46 15.71 18.08
CA ARG A 123 -4.25 14.88 18.29
C ARG A 123 -4.54 13.39 18.22
N SER A 124 -5.74 12.97 18.62
CA SER A 124 -6.17 11.58 18.55
C SER A 124 -6.17 11.04 17.12
N LEU A 125 -6.48 11.90 16.13
CA LEU A 125 -6.42 11.58 14.70
C LEU A 125 -5.05 11.06 14.24
N TRP A 126 -3.96 11.45 14.91
CA TRP A 126 -2.58 11.10 14.58
C TRP A 126 -2.00 9.99 15.46
N HIS A 127 -2.77 9.50 16.43
CA HIS A 127 -2.32 8.49 17.38
C HIS A 127 -1.84 7.21 16.69
N TYR A 128 -2.48 6.86 15.57
CA TYR A 128 -2.06 5.75 14.72
C TYR A 128 -0.65 5.97 14.16
N ASP A 129 -0.39 7.11 13.52
CA ASP A 129 0.92 7.40 12.93
C ASP A 129 2.03 7.53 13.99
N LEU A 130 1.70 8.07 15.17
CA LEU A 130 2.61 8.12 16.33
C LEU A 130 2.95 6.71 16.85
N THR A 131 1.97 5.82 16.89
CA THR A 131 2.18 4.41 17.24
C THR A 131 3.11 3.73 16.22
N ARG A 132 2.94 4.02 14.93
CA ARG A 132 3.80 3.50 13.86
C ARG A 132 5.24 4.02 13.94
N LEU A 133 5.45 5.27 14.36
CA LEU A 133 6.79 5.79 14.67
C LEU A 133 7.41 5.08 15.87
N HIS A 134 6.62 4.82 16.91
CA HIS A 134 7.10 4.10 18.08
C HIS A 134 7.49 2.66 17.72
N GLU A 135 6.68 1.96 16.92
CA GLU A 135 7.03 0.65 16.37
C GLU A 135 8.35 0.70 15.57
N ALA A 136 8.58 1.76 14.79
CA ALA A 136 9.82 1.94 14.03
C ALA A 136 11.07 2.03 14.94
N VAL A 137 10.95 2.58 16.15
CA VAL A 137 12.03 2.55 17.16
C VAL A 137 12.35 1.12 17.56
N THR A 138 11.33 0.31 17.87
CA THR A 138 11.50 -1.10 18.22
C THR A 138 12.13 -1.90 17.07
N LEU A 139 11.74 -1.63 15.83
CA LEU A 139 12.32 -2.25 14.64
C LEU A 139 13.80 -1.89 14.47
N LEU A 140 14.18 -0.63 14.68
CA LEU A 140 15.58 -0.19 14.61
C LEU A 140 16.43 -0.78 15.74
N GLN A 141 15.89 -0.90 16.96
CA GLN A 141 16.55 -1.61 18.06
C GLN A 141 16.81 -3.07 17.69
N ARG A 142 15.86 -3.73 17.01
CA ARG A 142 16.04 -5.09 16.51
C ARG A 142 17.16 -5.16 15.47
N VAL A 143 17.25 -4.19 14.56
CA VAL A 143 18.36 -4.08 13.60
C VAL A 143 19.70 -3.97 14.31
N GLU A 144 19.81 -3.10 15.32
CA GLU A 144 21.02 -2.97 16.13
C GLU A 144 21.41 -4.30 16.79
N GLN A 145 20.48 -4.96 17.46
CA GLN A 145 20.73 -6.19 18.22
C GLN A 145 21.16 -7.36 17.33
N VAL A 146 20.54 -7.53 16.16
CA VAL A 146 20.85 -8.65 15.27
C VAL A 146 22.19 -8.44 14.55
N VAL A 147 22.48 -7.20 14.11
CA VAL A 147 23.72 -6.87 13.39
C VAL A 147 24.93 -6.82 14.32
N ALA A 148 24.77 -6.38 15.58
CA ALA A 148 25.85 -6.23 16.55
C ALA A 148 26.44 -7.56 17.08
N ARG A 149 25.84 -8.72 16.77
CA ARG A 149 26.34 -10.04 17.22
C ARG A 149 27.70 -10.36 16.58
N PRO A 150 28.83 -10.35 17.33
CA PRO A 150 30.15 -10.59 16.77
C PRO A 150 30.31 -12.03 16.28
N GLY A 151 31.14 -12.25 15.27
CA GLY A 151 31.60 -13.59 14.86
C GLY A 151 30.55 -14.52 14.21
N ARG A 152 29.26 -14.14 14.20
CA ARG A 152 28.19 -14.96 13.59
C ARG A 152 27.79 -14.41 12.23
N ALA A 153 27.80 -15.20 11.17
CA ALA A 153 27.17 -14.80 9.91
C ALA A 153 25.65 -14.65 10.09
N LEU A 154 25.04 -13.63 9.48
CA LEU A 154 23.57 -13.54 9.45
C LEU A 154 23.02 -14.61 8.51
N ARG A 155 21.95 -15.28 8.92
CA ARG A 155 21.22 -16.21 8.05
C ARG A 155 20.34 -15.42 7.08
N ILE A 156 19.98 -16.05 5.96
CA ILE A 156 19.17 -15.43 4.90
C ILE A 156 17.86 -14.86 5.47
N HIS A 157 17.14 -15.63 6.30
CA HIS A 157 15.89 -15.15 6.89
C HIS A 157 16.06 -13.98 7.86
N GLU A 158 17.22 -13.86 8.51
CA GLU A 158 17.52 -12.73 9.40
C GLU A 158 17.83 -11.48 8.58
N LEU A 159 18.48 -11.63 7.42
CA LEU A 159 18.69 -10.53 6.48
C LEU A 159 17.37 -10.06 5.86
N ASP A 160 16.49 -10.99 5.50
CA ASP A 160 15.15 -10.68 4.98
C ASP A 160 14.31 -9.93 6.03
N ASP A 161 14.33 -10.38 7.28
CA ASP A 161 13.66 -9.73 8.41
C ASP A 161 14.19 -8.30 8.65
N LEU A 162 15.51 -8.12 8.64
CA LEU A 162 16.13 -6.80 8.79
C LEU A 162 15.84 -5.86 7.63
N ALA A 163 15.87 -6.35 6.39
CA ALA A 163 15.52 -5.59 5.21
C ALA A 163 14.04 -5.17 5.24
N LEU A 164 13.17 -6.04 5.74
CA LEU A 164 11.77 -5.76 5.96
C LEU A 164 11.58 -4.67 7.02
N HIS A 165 12.27 -4.76 8.16
CA HIS A 165 12.22 -3.75 9.21
C HIS A 165 12.71 -2.38 8.72
N ALA A 166 13.86 -2.32 8.05
CA ALA A 166 14.37 -1.06 7.50
C ALA A 166 13.40 -0.45 6.47
N THR A 167 12.74 -1.30 5.70
CA THR A 167 11.72 -0.93 4.73
C THR A 167 10.46 -0.39 5.41
N ALA A 168 9.94 -1.07 6.43
CA ALA A 168 8.76 -0.65 7.19
C ALA A 168 9.00 0.69 7.89
N VAL A 169 10.17 0.87 8.52
CA VAL A 169 10.63 2.14 9.12
C VAL A 169 10.62 3.25 8.08
N ARG A 170 11.24 3.01 6.91
CA ARG A 170 11.29 3.99 5.82
C ARG A 170 9.90 4.38 5.33
N VAL A 171 9.02 3.41 5.11
CA VAL A 171 7.65 3.64 4.61
C VAL A 171 6.83 4.44 5.61
N GLY A 172 6.84 4.05 6.89
CA GLY A 172 6.13 4.79 7.93
C GLY A 172 6.62 6.24 8.03
N THR A 173 7.95 6.43 7.94
CA THR A 173 8.57 7.76 7.98
C THR A 173 8.29 8.60 6.72
N ASP A 174 8.26 7.99 5.53
CA ASP A 174 7.91 8.65 4.27
C ASP A 174 6.44 9.11 4.27
N ALA A 175 5.54 8.31 4.84
CA ALA A 175 4.13 8.68 4.99
C ALA A 175 3.97 9.96 5.81
N LEU A 176 4.62 10.01 6.98
CA LEU A 176 4.61 11.17 7.85
C LEU A 176 5.20 12.41 7.20
N ARG A 177 6.25 12.24 6.39
CA ARG A 177 6.81 13.35 5.62
C ARG A 177 5.78 13.97 4.69
N LEU A 178 4.91 13.16 4.10
CA LEU A 178 3.87 13.65 3.19
C LEU A 178 2.77 14.39 3.95
N VAL A 179 2.38 13.89 5.12
CA VAL A 179 1.35 14.57 5.93
C VAL A 179 1.89 15.88 6.54
N LEU A 180 3.17 15.92 6.93
CA LEU A 180 3.82 17.14 7.45
C LEU A 180 4.18 18.15 6.35
N GLY A 181 4.23 17.73 5.09
CA GLY A 181 4.61 18.55 3.94
C GLY A 181 6.10 18.94 3.89
N PRO A 182 6.54 19.58 2.79
CA PRO A 182 7.88 20.15 2.70
C PRO A 182 7.99 21.37 3.62
N GLY A 183 8.96 21.38 4.55
CA GLY A 183 9.18 22.54 5.40
C GLY A 183 9.48 23.81 4.58
N THR A 184 9.06 24.97 5.09
CA THR A 184 9.13 26.27 4.39
C THR A 184 10.55 26.72 3.99
N ARG A 185 11.59 26.11 4.57
CA ARG A 185 12.99 26.35 4.22
C ARG A 185 13.58 25.13 3.52
N GLY A 186 13.86 25.28 2.23
CA GLY A 186 14.44 24.25 1.38
C GLY A 186 15.71 23.65 1.97
N THR A 187 15.63 22.39 2.39
CA THR A 187 16.82 21.61 2.72
C THR A 187 17.34 20.98 1.44
N ARG A 188 18.56 21.36 1.02
CA ARG A 188 19.30 20.61 0.00
C ARG A 188 19.49 19.18 0.52
N SER A 189 18.86 18.21 -0.13
CA SER A 189 19.19 16.81 0.07
C SER A 189 20.63 16.61 -0.36
N THR A 190 21.52 16.24 0.56
CA THR A 190 22.88 15.85 0.22
C THR A 190 22.85 14.62 -0.69
N PRO A 191 23.65 14.59 -1.78
CA PRO A 191 23.72 13.43 -2.65
C PRO A 191 24.12 12.18 -1.87
N VAL A 192 23.51 11.05 -2.25
CA VAL A 192 23.71 9.76 -1.59
C VAL A 192 25.10 9.21 -1.94
N SER A 193 26.07 9.44 -1.07
CA SER A 193 27.33 8.68 -1.06
C SER A 193 27.06 7.25 -0.57
N SER A 194 27.58 6.25 -1.29
CA SER A 194 27.48 4.84 -0.90
C SER A 194 28.10 4.61 0.47
N ALA A 195 27.29 4.20 1.45
CA ALA A 195 27.79 3.75 2.74
C ALA A 195 28.58 2.44 2.55
N SER A 196 29.67 2.28 3.29
CA SER A 196 30.37 1.00 3.37
C SER A 196 29.41 -0.04 4.00
N GLY A 197 29.37 -1.24 3.45
CA GLY A 197 28.49 -2.33 3.92
C GLY A 197 28.99 -3.01 5.19
N ASP A 198 29.88 -2.40 5.97
CA ASP A 198 30.40 -2.99 7.19
C ASP A 198 29.35 -2.97 8.32
N ARG A 199 29.36 -4.01 9.15
CA ARG A 199 28.42 -4.21 10.27
C ARG A 199 28.46 -3.05 11.26
N ALA A 200 29.66 -2.53 11.54
CA ALA A 200 29.84 -1.38 12.43
C ALA A 200 29.12 -0.13 11.89
N ASP A 201 29.18 0.10 10.57
CA ASP A 201 28.51 1.21 9.91
C ASP A 201 26.99 1.05 9.93
N VAL A 202 26.47 -0.16 9.69
CA VAL A 202 25.02 -0.45 9.78
C VAL A 202 24.49 -0.20 11.19
N VAL A 203 25.21 -0.65 12.23
CA VAL A 203 24.83 -0.41 13.64
C VAL A 203 24.85 1.10 13.96
N LYS A 204 25.87 1.83 13.50
CA LYS A 204 25.97 3.29 13.69
C LYS A 204 24.81 4.02 12.99
N LEU A 205 24.44 3.58 11.79
CA LEU A 205 23.30 4.13 11.05
C LEU A 205 21.97 3.84 11.75
N ALA A 206 21.75 2.60 12.21
CA ALA A 206 20.53 2.22 12.92
C ALA A 206 20.36 3.04 14.21
N LYS A 207 21.43 3.19 15.02
CA LYS A 207 21.45 4.05 16.21
C LYS A 207 21.09 5.50 15.89
N LYS A 208 21.66 6.04 14.80
CA LYS A 208 21.38 7.41 14.36
C LYS A 208 19.92 7.58 13.91
N ALA A 209 19.38 6.62 13.16
CA ALA A 209 17.97 6.64 12.75
C ALA A 209 17.05 6.60 13.96
N ARG A 210 17.35 5.73 14.93
CA ARG A 210 16.57 5.58 16.16
C ARG A 210 16.52 6.88 16.94
N GLY A 211 17.67 7.51 17.22
CA GLY A 211 17.71 8.78 17.93
C GLY A 211 16.95 9.91 17.22
N LEU A 212 16.96 9.93 15.88
CA LEU A 212 16.16 10.89 15.10
C LEU A 212 14.66 10.63 15.21
N ILE A 213 14.22 9.37 15.14
CA ILE A 213 12.80 9.01 15.28
C ILE A 213 12.31 9.22 16.72
N GLU A 214 13.13 8.89 17.72
CA GLU A 214 12.86 9.17 19.14
C GLU A 214 12.75 10.69 19.39
N ALA A 215 13.62 11.49 18.76
CA ALA A 215 13.53 12.95 18.82
C ALA A 215 12.24 13.47 18.18
N VAL A 216 11.90 13.04 16.95
CA VAL A 216 10.64 13.39 16.27
C VAL A 216 9.43 13.03 17.12
N THR A 217 9.42 11.81 17.69
CA THR A 217 8.31 11.33 18.52
C THR A 217 8.22 12.13 19.81
N GLY A 218 9.36 12.41 20.45
CA GLY A 218 9.43 13.22 21.67
C GLY A 218 9.04 14.68 21.43
N ASP A 219 9.45 15.28 20.32
CA ASP A 219 9.08 16.65 19.93
C ASP A 219 7.60 16.72 19.52
N LEU A 220 7.07 15.71 18.83
CA LEU A 220 5.63 15.59 18.56
C LEU A 220 4.84 15.49 19.85
N LEU A 221 5.27 14.66 20.81
CA LEU A 221 4.62 14.53 22.12
C LEU A 221 4.75 15.83 22.92
N ARG A 222 5.91 16.48 22.97
CA ARG A 222 6.09 17.76 23.68
C ARG A 222 5.30 18.88 23.04
N ALA A 223 5.34 18.99 21.72
CA ALA A 223 4.53 19.94 20.96
C ALA A 223 3.07 19.68 21.24
N ALA A 224 2.60 18.44 21.15
CA ALA A 224 1.25 18.05 21.55
C ALA A 224 0.91 18.55 22.97
N HIS A 225 1.82 18.60 23.94
CA HIS A 225 1.48 19.11 25.27
C HIS A 225 1.58 20.64 25.43
N THR A 226 2.35 21.35 24.59
CA THR A 226 2.79 22.74 24.90
C THR A 226 2.73 23.73 23.74
N ARG A 227 2.58 23.29 22.49
CA ARG A 227 2.61 24.13 21.26
C ARG A 227 1.56 23.64 20.25
N SER A 228 1.14 24.50 19.32
CA SER A 228 0.36 24.00 18.17
C SER A 228 1.26 23.20 17.23
N LEU A 229 0.72 22.16 16.58
CA LEU A 229 1.47 21.34 15.61
C LEU A 229 1.95 22.17 14.40
N ASP A 230 1.17 23.16 13.97
CA ASP A 230 1.58 24.11 12.94
C ASP A 230 2.86 24.87 13.32
N ALA A 231 3.02 25.22 14.60
CA ALA A 231 4.19 25.93 15.09
C ALA A 231 5.47 25.08 15.14
N VAL A 232 5.37 23.75 15.02
CA VAL A 232 6.51 22.81 15.01
C VAL A 232 6.66 22.04 13.71
N ARG A 233 5.72 22.20 12.77
CA ARG A 233 5.67 21.45 11.50
C ARG A 233 6.98 21.48 10.72
N ASP A 234 7.60 22.65 10.61
CA ASP A 234 8.86 22.81 9.88
C ASP A 234 10.04 22.09 10.55
N GLU A 235 10.06 22.05 11.89
CA GLU A 235 11.08 21.36 12.67
C GLU A 235 10.92 19.83 12.54
N LEU A 236 9.69 19.36 12.69
CA LEU A 236 9.33 17.96 12.51
C LEU A 236 9.60 17.47 11.09
N SER A 237 9.23 18.26 10.07
CA SER A 237 9.50 17.93 8.67
C SER A 237 11.00 17.73 8.40
N ARG A 238 11.87 18.58 8.97
CA ARG A 238 13.34 18.42 8.86
C ARG A 238 13.83 17.14 9.55
N ALA A 239 13.37 16.87 10.76
CA ALA A 239 13.81 15.72 11.53
C ALA A 239 13.32 14.39 10.90
N VAL A 240 12.08 14.36 10.38
CA VAL A 240 11.54 13.25 9.59
C VAL A 240 12.35 13.05 8.30
N CYS A 241 12.69 14.11 7.57
CA CYS A 241 13.55 14.01 6.39
C CYS A 241 14.93 13.41 6.71
N ALA A 242 15.52 13.79 7.83
CA ALA A 242 16.78 13.21 8.31
C ALA A 242 16.61 11.72 8.64
N ALA A 243 15.52 11.34 9.33
CA ALA A 243 15.21 9.95 9.65
C ALA A 243 15.02 9.09 8.38
N VAL A 244 14.28 9.58 7.38
CA VAL A 244 14.14 8.93 6.06
C VAL A 244 15.51 8.72 5.41
N SER A 245 16.36 9.74 5.41
CA SER A 245 17.70 9.66 4.81
C SER A 245 18.55 8.57 5.47
N VAL A 246 18.52 8.47 6.80
CA VAL A 246 19.27 7.44 7.53
C VAL A 246 18.64 6.06 7.33
N ALA A 247 17.30 5.93 7.36
CA ALA A 247 16.61 4.67 7.10
C ALA A 247 16.91 4.11 5.69
N LYS A 248 16.97 4.98 4.67
CA LYS A 248 17.42 4.61 3.31
C LYS A 248 18.84 4.05 3.31
N ARG A 249 19.74 4.63 4.10
CA ARG A 249 21.13 4.14 4.24
C ARG A 249 21.19 2.79 4.93
N VAL A 250 20.41 2.59 5.99
CA VAL A 250 20.28 1.28 6.67
C VAL A 250 19.80 0.22 5.67
N GLY A 251 18.69 0.46 4.96
CA GLY A 251 18.15 -0.48 3.98
C GLY A 251 19.07 -0.75 2.78
N SER A 252 19.92 0.21 2.41
CA SER A 252 20.90 0.06 1.34
C SER A 252 22.18 -0.66 1.79
N ALA A 253 22.50 -0.61 3.08
CA ALA A 253 23.69 -1.25 3.66
C ALA A 253 23.41 -2.67 4.20
N LEU A 254 22.14 -2.98 4.52
CA LEU A 254 21.69 -4.32 4.92
C LEU A 254 21.76 -5.45 3.87
N PRO A 255 21.87 -5.22 2.53
CA PRO A 255 22.01 -6.33 1.59
C PRO A 255 23.41 -6.96 1.70
N ALA A 256 23.55 -7.96 2.56
CA ALA A 256 24.66 -8.90 2.55
C ALA A 256 24.26 -10.14 1.75
N ARG A 257 24.78 -10.23 0.50
CA ARG A 257 24.88 -11.45 -0.34
C ARG A 257 23.88 -12.58 -0.01
N VAL A 258 22.62 -12.41 -0.40
CA VAL A 258 21.91 -13.59 -0.93
C VAL A 258 22.74 -14.02 -2.14
N ALA A 259 23.10 -15.30 -2.25
CA ALA A 259 23.80 -15.83 -3.43
C ALA A 259 23.24 -15.13 -4.66
N SER A 260 24.09 -14.48 -5.47
CA SER A 260 23.63 -13.59 -6.53
C SER A 260 22.78 -14.40 -7.50
N VAL A 261 21.47 -14.42 -7.26
CA VAL A 261 20.54 -15.08 -8.16
C VAL A 261 20.64 -14.25 -9.43
N PRO A 262 20.95 -14.88 -10.58
CA PRO A 262 21.02 -14.15 -11.83
C PRO A 262 19.71 -13.36 -11.98
N PRO A 263 19.81 -12.05 -12.25
CA PRO A 263 18.63 -11.22 -12.32
C PRO A 263 17.66 -11.78 -13.36
N PRO A 264 16.34 -11.58 -13.19
CA PRO A 264 15.39 -11.94 -14.22
C PRO A 264 15.80 -11.38 -15.58
N GLY A 265 15.63 -12.17 -16.64
CA GLY A 265 15.77 -11.64 -17.99
C GLY A 265 14.74 -10.55 -18.24
N VAL A 266 15.05 -9.55 -19.07
CA VAL A 266 14.08 -8.51 -19.46
C VAL A 266 13.76 -8.68 -20.94
N ARG A 267 12.47 -8.77 -21.28
CA ARG A 267 12.00 -8.95 -22.66
C ARG A 267 10.92 -7.94 -23.02
N ARG A 268 11.18 -7.12 -24.03
CA ARG A 268 10.15 -6.24 -24.60
C ARG A 268 9.11 -7.09 -25.35
N THR A 269 7.84 -6.94 -25.01
CA THR A 269 6.74 -7.76 -25.54
C THR A 269 5.60 -6.85 -26.00
N PRO A 270 5.55 -6.47 -27.29
CA PRO A 270 4.55 -5.52 -27.81
C PRO A 270 3.10 -6.00 -27.72
N GLY A 271 2.87 -7.33 -27.69
CA GLY A 271 1.54 -7.94 -27.64
C GLY A 271 0.86 -7.95 -26.27
N GLY A 272 1.51 -7.44 -25.22
CA GLY A 272 0.97 -7.45 -23.87
C GLY A 272 0.98 -8.83 -23.20
N PRO A 273 0.44 -8.93 -21.98
CA PRO A 273 0.35 -10.20 -21.23
C PRO A 273 -0.73 -11.13 -21.78
N TYR A 274 -0.61 -12.42 -21.47
CA TYR A 274 -1.66 -13.41 -21.73
C TYR A 274 -2.63 -13.51 -20.55
N ASP A 275 -3.75 -14.21 -20.74
CA ASP A 275 -4.74 -14.56 -19.71
C ASP A 275 -4.26 -15.64 -18.72
N THR A 276 -2.95 -15.87 -18.69
CA THR A 276 -2.25 -16.79 -17.81
C THR A 276 -1.90 -16.14 -16.48
N GLY A 277 -1.76 -16.98 -15.44
CA GLY A 277 -1.33 -16.58 -14.10
C GLY A 277 -0.02 -15.79 -14.08
N GLY A 278 0.15 -14.86 -13.14
CA GLY A 278 1.42 -14.14 -13.03
C GLY A 278 1.47 -12.99 -12.02
N THR A 279 2.62 -12.35 -11.97
CA THR A 279 2.90 -11.13 -11.19
C THR A 279 3.18 -9.97 -12.13
N TYR A 280 2.72 -8.76 -11.80
CA TYR A 280 2.87 -7.58 -12.66
C TYR A 280 3.19 -6.31 -11.87
N VAL A 281 3.76 -5.32 -12.57
CA VAL A 281 3.85 -3.92 -12.16
C VAL A 281 3.12 -3.07 -13.20
N VAL A 282 2.13 -2.29 -12.76
CA VAL A 282 1.56 -1.21 -13.57
C VAL A 282 2.34 0.07 -13.26
N VAL A 283 2.94 0.68 -14.29
CA VAL A 283 3.60 1.98 -14.17
C VAL A 283 2.64 3.05 -14.67
N LEU A 284 2.28 3.96 -13.78
CA LEU A 284 1.35 5.06 -14.01
C LEU A 284 2.11 6.39 -13.94
N GLN A 285 1.80 7.33 -14.80
CA GLN A 285 2.31 8.70 -14.77
C GLN A 285 1.26 9.63 -14.16
N VAL A 286 1.69 10.42 -13.19
CA VAL A 286 0.94 11.51 -12.58
C VAL A 286 1.46 12.80 -13.18
N ASP A 287 0.66 13.42 -14.05
CA ASP A 287 1.06 14.64 -14.76
C ASP A 287 1.07 15.88 -13.86
N LEU A 288 0.11 15.95 -12.94
CA LEU A 288 -0.05 17.05 -11.99
C LEU A 288 -0.19 16.50 -10.57
N PRO A 289 0.46 17.12 -9.56
CA PRO A 289 0.29 16.71 -8.18
C PRO A 289 -1.16 16.89 -7.76
N GLY A 290 -1.66 16.02 -6.88
CA GLY A 290 -3.03 16.11 -6.42
C GLY A 290 -3.36 15.12 -5.33
N VAL A 291 -4.58 15.26 -4.81
CA VAL A 291 -5.09 14.45 -3.71
C VAL A 291 -6.02 13.39 -4.27
N VAL A 292 -5.77 12.13 -3.92
CA VAL A 292 -6.60 10.99 -4.36
C VAL A 292 -7.05 10.19 -3.17
N ARG A 293 -8.34 9.90 -3.14
CA ARG A 293 -8.92 8.94 -2.22
C ARG A 293 -8.71 7.52 -2.75
N LEU A 294 -7.85 6.74 -2.11
CA LEU A 294 -7.61 5.33 -2.42
C LEU A 294 -8.66 4.45 -1.72
N GLY A 295 -9.92 4.67 -2.10
CA GLY A 295 -11.08 4.06 -1.47
C GLY A 295 -11.06 4.25 0.02
N SER A 296 -10.96 3.13 0.69
CA SER A 296 -10.99 3.02 2.13
C SER A 296 -9.59 3.02 2.79
N LEU A 297 -8.52 3.04 2.00
CA LEU A 297 -7.22 3.31 2.58
C LEU A 297 -7.12 4.76 3.10
N GLY A 298 -7.93 5.65 2.51
CA GLY A 298 -7.98 7.06 2.84
C GLY A 298 -7.49 7.94 1.71
N THR A 299 -7.28 9.20 2.05
CA THR A 299 -6.94 10.26 1.11
C THR A 299 -5.45 10.55 1.20
N PHE A 300 -4.77 10.49 0.06
CA PHE A 300 -3.32 10.65 -0.02
C PHE A 300 -2.97 11.71 -1.04
N TRP A 301 -1.94 12.49 -0.74
CA TRP A 301 -1.34 13.41 -1.69
C TRP A 301 -0.30 12.68 -2.55
N PHE A 302 -0.40 12.85 -3.86
CA PHE A 302 0.49 12.29 -4.85
C PHE A 302 1.23 13.43 -5.58
N PRO A 303 2.58 13.41 -5.62
CA PRO A 303 3.35 14.34 -6.45
C PRO A 303 3.22 14.00 -7.94
N ALA A 304 3.55 14.96 -8.81
CA ALA A 304 3.82 14.65 -10.21
C ALA A 304 5.06 13.73 -10.33
N GLY A 305 4.98 12.73 -11.20
CA GLY A 305 5.97 11.67 -11.30
C GLY A 305 5.35 10.34 -11.73
N HIS A 306 5.84 9.24 -11.16
CA HIS A 306 5.43 7.89 -11.55
C HIS A 306 5.00 7.07 -10.34
N LEU A 307 3.90 6.33 -10.48
CA LEU A 307 3.43 5.35 -9.52
C LEU A 307 3.67 3.94 -10.06
N LEU A 308 4.16 3.04 -9.22
CA LEU A 308 4.41 1.64 -9.52
C LEU A 308 3.52 0.80 -8.62
N TYR A 309 2.52 0.15 -9.20
CA TYR A 309 1.64 -0.76 -8.48
C TYR A 309 2.03 -2.21 -8.76
N VAL A 310 2.41 -2.95 -7.72
CA VAL A 310 2.70 -4.39 -7.81
C VAL A 310 1.45 -5.18 -7.49
N GLY A 311 1.12 -6.16 -8.33
CA GLY A 311 0.01 -7.07 -8.08
C GLY A 311 0.26 -8.46 -8.62
N SER A 312 -0.62 -9.39 -8.28
CA SER A 312 -0.66 -10.72 -8.88
C SER A 312 -2.05 -11.08 -9.40
N ALA A 313 -2.08 -11.96 -10.40
CA ALA A 313 -3.30 -12.42 -11.02
C ALA A 313 -3.17 -13.89 -11.42
N PHE A 314 -3.47 -14.78 -10.47
CA PHE A 314 -3.44 -16.25 -10.64
C PHE A 314 -4.83 -16.87 -10.76
N MET A 315 -5.86 -16.04 -10.98
CA MET A 315 -7.25 -16.47 -11.14
C MET A 315 -7.64 -16.35 -12.62
N ALA A 316 -8.84 -16.81 -12.97
CA ALA A 316 -9.39 -16.67 -14.32
C ALA A 316 -9.23 -15.24 -14.87
N GLY A 317 -8.81 -15.13 -16.14
CA GLY A 317 -8.43 -13.88 -16.81
C GLY A 317 -6.95 -13.50 -16.65
N GLY A 318 -6.23 -14.08 -15.70
CA GLY A 318 -4.77 -13.94 -15.55
C GLY A 318 -4.27 -12.50 -15.48
N VAL A 319 -3.00 -12.30 -15.86
CA VAL A 319 -2.37 -10.98 -15.87
C VAL A 319 -3.13 -10.04 -16.80
N ALA A 320 -3.47 -10.47 -18.03
CA ALA A 320 -4.19 -9.64 -19.00
C ALA A 320 -5.49 -9.06 -18.44
N GLY A 321 -6.41 -9.91 -17.97
CA GLY A 321 -7.71 -9.46 -17.46
C GLY A 321 -7.58 -8.57 -16.22
N ARG A 322 -6.59 -8.84 -15.34
CA ARG A 322 -6.37 -7.99 -14.17
C ARG A 322 -5.82 -6.63 -14.55
N THR A 323 -4.82 -6.59 -15.42
CA THR A 323 -4.21 -5.33 -15.84
C THR A 323 -5.22 -4.53 -16.64
N ASP A 324 -5.92 -5.11 -17.61
CA ASP A 324 -6.90 -4.39 -18.44
C ASP A 324 -8.01 -3.77 -17.58
N ARG A 325 -8.45 -4.47 -16.52
CA ARG A 325 -9.38 -3.89 -15.55
C ARG A 325 -8.82 -2.65 -14.86
N HIS A 326 -7.57 -2.70 -14.38
CA HIS A 326 -6.94 -1.52 -13.77
C HIS A 326 -6.78 -0.36 -14.76
N LEU A 327 -6.50 -0.70 -16.03
CA LEU A 327 -6.08 0.22 -17.08
C LEU A 327 -7.23 0.94 -17.78
N ASP A 328 -8.25 0.17 -18.17
CA ASP A 328 -9.30 0.60 -19.09
C ASP A 328 -10.69 0.16 -18.61
N GLY A 329 -10.79 -0.49 -17.45
CA GLY A 329 -12.03 -1.08 -16.95
C GLY A 329 -13.10 -0.06 -16.57
N SER A 330 -14.32 -0.28 -17.05
CA SER A 330 -15.55 0.27 -16.47
C SER A 330 -16.06 -0.67 -15.37
N GLY A 331 -16.41 -0.16 -14.20
CA GLY A 331 -16.95 -0.97 -13.10
C GLY A 331 -16.45 -0.51 -11.73
N PRO A 332 -16.93 -1.14 -10.64
CA PRO A 332 -16.58 -0.74 -9.28
C PRO A 332 -15.07 -0.83 -9.06
N ARG A 333 -14.53 0.13 -8.32
CA ARG A 333 -13.14 0.15 -7.89
C ARG A 333 -13.02 -0.83 -6.73
N LEU A 334 -12.21 -1.87 -6.92
CA LEU A 334 -12.07 -2.98 -5.98
C LEU A 334 -10.66 -3.04 -5.38
N TRP A 335 -9.66 -2.52 -6.09
CA TRP A 335 -8.28 -2.45 -5.64
C TRP A 335 -7.82 -1.02 -5.49
N GLY A 336 -6.85 -0.77 -4.60
CA GLY A 336 -6.31 0.58 -4.37
C GLY A 336 -5.85 1.29 -5.65
N VAL A 337 -5.29 0.55 -6.62
CA VAL A 337 -4.87 1.12 -7.91
C VAL A 337 -6.05 1.56 -8.80
N ASP A 338 -7.24 0.98 -8.64
CA ASP A 338 -8.42 1.36 -9.44
C ASP A 338 -8.87 2.81 -9.18
N TYR A 339 -8.54 3.34 -8.00
CA TYR A 339 -8.85 4.72 -7.63
C TYR A 339 -7.93 5.75 -8.30
N LEU A 340 -6.84 5.30 -8.92
CA LEU A 340 -5.95 6.16 -9.68
C LEU A 340 -6.43 6.37 -11.12
N ARG A 341 -7.51 5.68 -11.54
CA ARG A 341 -8.13 5.91 -12.86
C ARG A 341 -8.56 7.36 -13.01
N GLY A 342 -8.15 7.98 -14.12
CA GLY A 342 -8.43 9.39 -14.41
C GLY A 342 -7.51 10.38 -13.69
N PHE A 343 -6.80 9.95 -12.64
CA PHE A 343 -5.76 10.75 -11.99
C PHE A 343 -4.36 10.49 -12.58
N ALA A 344 -4.07 9.23 -12.90
CA ALA A 344 -2.80 8.81 -13.48
C ALA A 344 -3.02 8.00 -14.76
N SER A 345 -2.09 8.09 -15.71
CA SER A 345 -2.15 7.39 -16.99
C SER A 345 -1.13 6.25 -17.07
N ARG A 346 -1.49 5.08 -17.60
CA ARG A 346 -0.50 4.00 -17.78
C ARG A 346 0.55 4.43 -18.80
N THR A 347 1.81 4.30 -18.41
CA THR A 347 2.97 4.46 -19.31
C THR A 347 3.63 3.14 -19.64
N GLU A 348 3.66 2.19 -18.71
CA GLU A 348 4.24 0.87 -18.92
C GLU A 348 3.51 -0.23 -18.15
N LEU A 349 3.69 -1.46 -18.62
CA LEU A 349 3.32 -2.67 -17.91
C LEU A 349 4.52 -3.62 -17.88
N TRP A 350 4.86 -4.13 -16.70
CA TRP A 350 5.85 -5.18 -16.51
C TRP A 350 5.17 -6.42 -15.95
N TRP A 351 5.52 -7.62 -16.42
CA TRP A 351 4.91 -8.84 -15.90
C TRP A 351 5.79 -10.08 -16.04
N THR A 352 5.46 -11.12 -15.30
CA THR A 352 6.01 -12.46 -15.44
C THR A 352 4.88 -13.48 -15.31
N HIS A 353 4.96 -14.55 -16.08
CA HIS A 353 4.08 -15.72 -15.96
C HIS A 353 4.70 -16.84 -15.12
N HIS A 354 5.63 -16.48 -14.22
CA HIS A 354 6.22 -17.41 -13.29
C HIS A 354 5.16 -18.01 -12.35
N ASP A 355 5.21 -19.33 -12.15
CA ASP A 355 4.19 -20.07 -11.39
C ASP A 355 4.15 -19.70 -9.90
N GLU A 356 5.28 -19.30 -9.32
CA GLU A 356 5.30 -18.79 -7.94
C GLU A 356 4.80 -17.34 -7.85
N LYS A 357 4.05 -17.06 -6.77
CA LYS A 357 3.67 -15.71 -6.38
C LYS A 357 4.88 -14.92 -5.88
N VAL A 358 5.48 -14.15 -6.79
CA VAL A 358 6.65 -13.29 -6.49
C VAL A 358 6.27 -11.84 -6.16
N GLU A 359 4.97 -11.51 -6.09
CA GLU A 359 4.42 -10.18 -5.78
C GLU A 359 5.08 -9.51 -4.57
N CYS A 360 5.14 -10.21 -3.43
CA CYS A 360 5.76 -9.63 -2.25
C CYS A 360 7.28 -9.42 -2.41
N ARG A 361 7.97 -10.26 -3.19
CA ARG A 361 9.40 -10.08 -3.50
C ARG A 361 9.59 -8.84 -4.38
N TRP A 362 8.70 -8.62 -5.35
CA TRP A 362 8.68 -7.43 -6.21
C TRP A 362 8.39 -6.15 -5.42
N ALA A 363 7.38 -6.16 -4.56
CA ALA A 363 7.06 -5.04 -3.67
C ALA A 363 8.24 -4.70 -2.76
N MET A 364 8.90 -5.70 -2.17
CA MET A 364 10.08 -5.49 -1.33
C MET A 364 11.29 -4.96 -2.13
N ALA A 365 11.48 -5.41 -3.37
CA ALA A 365 12.55 -4.89 -4.23
C ALA A 365 12.32 -3.41 -4.60
N LEU A 366 11.08 -3.02 -4.91
CA LEU A 366 10.71 -1.61 -5.09
C LEU A 366 10.87 -0.82 -3.79
N ALA A 367 10.44 -1.37 -2.66
CA ALA A 367 10.57 -0.72 -1.37
C ALA A 367 12.04 -0.55 -0.93
N GLY A 368 12.95 -1.41 -1.38
CA GLY A 368 14.39 -1.25 -1.16
C GLY A 368 15.06 -0.27 -2.12
N THR A 369 14.40 0.16 -3.19
CA THR A 369 14.98 1.03 -4.22
C THR A 369 15.03 2.48 -3.71
N PRO A 370 16.22 3.13 -3.62
CA PRO A 370 16.37 4.45 -3.00
C PRO A 370 15.50 5.55 -3.61
N GLN A 371 15.22 5.45 -4.91
CA GLN A 371 14.40 6.37 -5.70
C GLN A 371 12.90 6.18 -5.47
N CYS A 372 12.48 5.02 -4.96
CA CYS A 372 11.09 4.73 -4.64
C CYS A 372 10.74 5.24 -3.24
N CYS A 373 9.64 5.95 -3.09
CA CYS A 373 8.98 6.18 -1.80
C CYS A 373 7.59 5.57 -1.78
N CYS A 374 6.97 5.51 -0.60
CA CYS A 374 5.61 5.06 -0.45
C CYS A 374 4.73 6.26 -0.13
N THR A 375 3.91 6.69 -1.08
CA THR A 375 3.01 7.83 -0.87
C THR A 375 1.73 7.47 -0.14
N ALA A 376 1.35 6.19 -0.19
CA ALA A 376 0.20 5.64 0.49
C ALA A 376 0.54 4.30 1.15
N PRO A 377 0.93 4.29 2.44
CA PRO A 377 1.20 3.05 3.17
C PRO A 377 0.04 2.07 3.09
N LEU A 378 0.36 0.78 3.05
CA LEU A 378 -0.58 -0.34 2.93
C LEU A 378 -1.39 -0.37 1.63
N ALA A 379 -1.21 0.59 0.71
CA ALA A 379 -1.87 0.59 -0.59
C ALA A 379 -1.55 -0.68 -1.36
N GLY A 380 -2.57 -1.51 -1.60
CA GLY A 380 -2.45 -2.80 -2.27
C GLY A 380 -1.80 -3.91 -1.44
N ALA A 381 -1.44 -3.67 -0.18
CA ALA A 381 -0.78 -4.66 0.70
C ALA A 381 -1.69 -5.17 1.84
N SER A 382 -2.96 -4.79 1.84
CA SER A 382 -3.90 -5.02 2.95
C SER A 382 -4.19 -6.51 3.23
N ASP A 383 -3.99 -7.38 2.24
CA ASP A 383 -4.22 -8.84 2.32
C ASP A 383 -2.93 -9.66 2.51
N CYS A 384 -1.74 -9.03 2.47
CA CYS A 384 -0.46 -9.75 2.57
C CYS A 384 0.15 -9.78 3.99
N GLY A 385 -0.21 -8.82 4.85
CA GLY A 385 0.23 -8.71 6.25
C GLY A 385 1.73 -8.43 6.48
N ARG A 386 2.57 -8.49 5.43
CA ARG A 386 4.03 -8.36 5.55
C ARG A 386 4.63 -7.22 4.73
N CYS A 387 3.99 -6.78 3.65
CA CYS A 387 4.53 -5.71 2.82
C CYS A 387 4.08 -4.35 3.37
N PRO A 388 4.96 -3.34 3.34
CA PRO A 388 4.61 -1.99 3.79
C PRO A 388 3.57 -1.31 2.89
N ALA A 389 3.57 -1.63 1.60
CA ALA A 389 2.69 -1.18 0.52
C ALA A 389 3.05 -1.98 -0.74
N HIS A 390 2.15 -2.02 -1.71
CA HIS A 390 2.40 -2.49 -3.08
C HIS A 390 2.32 -1.34 -4.09
N LEU A 391 1.94 -0.12 -3.67
CA LEU A 391 2.01 1.10 -4.46
C LEU A 391 3.21 1.94 -4.02
N PHE A 392 4.08 2.26 -4.97
CA PHE A 392 5.27 3.08 -4.75
C PHE A 392 5.31 4.27 -5.70
N PHE A 393 5.97 5.34 -5.31
CA PHE A 393 6.18 6.53 -6.13
C PHE A 393 7.66 6.71 -6.46
N THR A 394 7.96 7.15 -7.68
CA THR A 394 9.27 7.66 -8.10
C THR A 394 9.09 8.98 -8.84
N ALA A 395 10.02 9.93 -8.63
CA ALA A 395 9.97 11.19 -9.37
C ALA A 395 10.28 10.97 -10.87
N GLU A 396 11.31 10.18 -11.14
CA GLU A 396 11.72 9.82 -12.49
C GLU A 396 11.08 8.50 -12.93
N ARG A 397 10.99 8.32 -14.25
CA ARG A 397 10.49 7.08 -14.85
C ARG A 397 11.40 5.90 -14.45
N PRO A 398 10.83 4.81 -13.91
CA PRO A 398 11.63 3.70 -13.42
C PRO A 398 12.16 2.83 -14.57
N SER A 399 13.37 2.27 -14.43
CA SER A 399 13.96 1.33 -15.40
C SER A 399 13.68 -0.12 -15.00
N VAL A 400 13.09 -0.88 -15.91
CA VAL A 400 12.83 -2.33 -15.73
C VAL A 400 14.14 -3.12 -15.57
N GLU A 401 15.22 -2.72 -16.24
CA GLU A 401 16.54 -3.35 -16.12
C GLU A 401 17.16 -3.10 -14.75
N SER A 402 16.99 -1.90 -14.20
CA SER A 402 17.44 -1.57 -12.85
C SER A 402 16.62 -2.31 -11.79
N PHE A 403 15.31 -2.46 -12.04
CA PHE A 403 14.43 -3.27 -11.20
C PHE A 403 14.82 -4.76 -11.23
N ALA A 404 15.06 -5.34 -12.41
CA ALA A 404 15.51 -6.74 -12.56
C ALA A 404 16.84 -6.99 -11.84
N ARG A 405 17.83 -6.09 -11.98
CA ARG A 405 19.08 -6.16 -11.21
C ARG A 405 18.86 -6.13 -9.71
N ARG A 406 17.87 -5.34 -9.24
CA ARG A 406 17.52 -5.29 -7.81
C ARG A 406 16.88 -6.59 -7.34
N LEU A 407 16.00 -7.18 -8.14
CA LEU A 407 15.38 -8.47 -7.85
C LEU A 407 16.41 -9.58 -7.66
N GLY A 408 17.43 -9.66 -8.54
CA GLY A 408 18.52 -10.64 -8.38
C GLY A 408 19.28 -10.48 -7.07
N ARG A 409 19.52 -9.24 -6.62
CA ARG A 409 20.13 -8.94 -5.31
C ARG A 409 19.25 -9.30 -4.12
N CYS A 410 17.94 -9.33 -4.33
CA CYS A 410 16.94 -9.77 -3.35
C CYS A 410 16.63 -11.27 -3.44
N GLY A 411 17.46 -12.05 -4.15
CA GLY A 411 17.29 -13.51 -4.26
C GLY A 411 16.13 -13.93 -5.17
N SER A 412 15.64 -13.04 -6.03
CA SER A 412 14.56 -13.33 -6.97
C SER A 412 15.07 -13.25 -8.41
N GLY A 413 15.05 -14.38 -9.11
CA GLY A 413 15.53 -14.52 -10.47
C GLY A 413 15.14 -15.86 -11.07
N GLY A 414 15.75 -16.22 -12.21
CA GLY A 414 15.41 -17.47 -12.91
C GLY A 414 14.10 -17.41 -13.72
N TYR A 415 13.57 -16.22 -13.96
CA TYR A 415 12.40 -15.98 -14.81
C TYR A 415 12.61 -14.76 -15.71
N THR A 416 11.67 -14.52 -16.62
CA THR A 416 11.69 -13.36 -17.51
C THR A 416 10.64 -12.34 -17.06
N ILE A 417 11.05 -11.07 -16.98
CA ILE A 417 10.15 -9.92 -16.88
C ILE A 417 9.90 -9.44 -18.29
N HIS A 418 8.66 -9.57 -18.72
CA HIS A 418 8.16 -8.95 -19.93
C HIS A 418 7.84 -7.48 -19.65
N CYS A 419 8.09 -6.60 -20.61
CA CYS A 419 7.70 -5.20 -20.51
C CYS A 419 7.06 -4.69 -21.80
N GLN A 420 6.07 -3.82 -21.66
CA GLN A 420 5.34 -3.19 -22.76
C GLN A 420 5.17 -1.71 -22.46
N LEU A 421 5.50 -0.86 -23.43
CA LEU A 421 5.21 0.57 -23.37
C LEU A 421 3.78 0.82 -23.82
N ALA A 422 3.07 1.75 -23.18
CA ALA A 422 1.72 2.13 -23.58
C ALA A 422 1.65 2.62 -25.04
N SER A 423 2.70 3.32 -25.52
CA SER A 423 2.81 3.74 -26.93
C SER A 423 2.92 2.58 -27.93
N GLN A 424 3.32 1.40 -27.48
CA GLN A 424 3.43 0.18 -28.31
C GLN A 424 2.18 -0.69 -28.25
N ALA A 425 1.28 -0.46 -27.28
CA ALA A 425 -0.01 -1.14 -27.19
C ALA A 425 -1.02 -0.65 -28.25
N LEU A 426 -0.86 0.58 -28.76
CA LEU A 426 -1.76 1.22 -29.73
C LEU A 426 -1.40 0.94 -31.21
N GLY A 427 -0.56 -0.07 -31.47
CA GLY A 427 -0.14 -0.47 -32.82
C GLY A 427 -1.23 -1.11 -33.69
N GLY A 428 -2.47 -1.24 -33.19
CA GLY A 428 -3.63 -1.67 -33.94
C GLY A 428 -4.91 -1.14 -33.29
N ALA A 429 -5.66 -0.33 -34.03
CA ALA A 429 -6.97 0.25 -33.70
C ALA A 429 -7.00 1.51 -32.79
N ASN A 430 -7.43 2.60 -33.43
CA ASN A 430 -8.05 3.82 -32.92
C ASN A 430 -7.29 4.72 -31.93
N ARG A 431 -6.70 5.79 -32.51
CA ARG A 431 -6.54 7.10 -31.86
C ARG A 431 -7.92 7.62 -31.45
N VAL A 432 -8.36 7.34 -30.22
CA VAL A 432 -9.44 8.10 -29.61
C VAL A 432 -8.85 9.44 -29.16
N LYS A 433 -9.21 10.51 -29.88
CA LYS A 433 -9.02 11.88 -29.39
C LYS A 433 -9.81 12.02 -28.08
N LEU A 434 -9.11 12.05 -26.95
CA LEU A 434 -9.68 12.45 -25.67
C LEU A 434 -10.21 13.88 -25.83
N ARG A 435 -11.54 14.03 -25.85
CA ARG A 435 -12.17 15.34 -25.61
C ARG A 435 -12.04 15.65 -24.12
N PRO A 436 -11.75 16.91 -23.74
CA PRO A 436 -11.71 17.29 -22.34
C PRO A 436 -13.12 17.14 -21.76
N SER A 437 -13.24 16.28 -20.74
CA SER A 437 -14.44 16.18 -19.92
C SER A 437 -14.64 17.53 -19.20
N ARG A 438 -15.68 18.27 -19.62
CA ARG A 438 -16.27 19.33 -18.81
C ARG A 438 -17.04 18.66 -17.68
N ASN A 439 -16.38 18.52 -16.53
CA ASN A 439 -16.92 18.52 -15.17
C ASN A 439 -15.81 17.98 -14.24
N GLY A 440 -14.77 18.79 -14.09
CA GLY A 440 -13.79 18.63 -13.03
C GLY A 440 -14.14 19.61 -11.91
N GLU A 441 -15.06 19.24 -11.03
CA GLU A 441 -14.96 19.73 -9.66
C GLU A 441 -13.85 18.92 -8.99
N VAL A 442 -12.62 19.36 -9.27
CA VAL A 442 -11.50 19.15 -8.36
C VAL A 442 -11.85 19.99 -7.16
N ASP A 443 -12.34 19.35 -6.10
CA ASP A 443 -12.62 20.04 -4.85
C ASP A 443 -11.31 20.68 -4.40
N ARG A 444 -11.22 22.00 -4.54
CA ARG A 444 -10.01 22.78 -4.23
C ARG A 444 -9.95 22.88 -2.72
N PHE A 445 -9.51 21.81 -2.06
CA PHE A 445 -9.07 21.94 -0.69
C PHE A 445 -7.75 22.69 -0.69
N ASN A 446 -7.80 23.98 -0.34
CA ASN A 446 -6.64 24.74 0.09
C ASN A 446 -6.36 24.33 1.54
N PRO A 447 -5.28 23.58 1.85
CA PRO A 447 -4.96 23.26 3.23
C PRO A 447 -4.44 24.48 4.03
N PHE A 448 -4.41 25.67 3.40
CA PHE A 448 -3.97 26.95 3.97
C PHE A 448 -5.07 28.01 3.95
N GLY A 449 -6.33 27.60 4.10
CA GLY A 449 -7.45 28.52 4.36
C GLY A 449 -7.44 28.97 5.81
#